data_AF-A0A914RW18-F1
#
_entry.id   AF-A0A914RW18-F1
#
_cell.length_a   1.000
_cell.length_b   1.000
_cell.length_c   1.000
_cell.angle_alpha   90.00
_cell.angle_beta   90.00
_cell.angle_gamma   90.00
#
_symmetry.space_group_name_H-M   'P 1'
#
loop_
_entity.id
_entity.type
_entity.pdbx_description
1 polymer ?
#
loop_
_entity_poly.entity_id
_entity_poly.type
_entity_poly.pdbx_seq_one_letter_code
_entity_poly.pdbx_strand_id
1 'polypeptide(L)'
;MARSDLKKRLVKKANKMLNPVETLKCPIPTQTLSGEPLSFSFLWGTHLDDTLFQWVFKLFVENMRSFYEMSLWGYDETSKKQELTATTSRYIIVRNMNDTPIAYCHYRFDMDHDSAVVYWYVGLLFMFNLLVILRIK
;
A
#
# COMPACT_ATOMS: atom_id res chain seq x y z
N MET A 1 -28.98 -8.18 13.90
CA MET A 1 -27.74 -8.49 13.14
C MET A 1 -26.65 -7.57 13.66
N ALA A 2 -25.60 -8.15 14.23
CA ALA A 2 -24.62 -7.39 15.01
C ALA A 2 -23.77 -6.49 14.10
N ARG A 3 -23.49 -5.26 14.56
CA ARG A 3 -22.75 -4.22 13.83
C ARG A 3 -21.35 -4.67 13.34
N SER A 4 -20.77 -5.71 13.95
CA SER A 4 -19.50 -6.31 13.54
C SER A 4 -19.59 -7.12 12.24
N ASP A 5 -20.73 -7.72 11.93
CA ASP A 5 -20.93 -8.49 10.69
C ASP A 5 -20.93 -7.59 9.46
N LEU A 6 -21.46 -6.37 9.58
CA LEU A 6 -21.45 -5.37 8.52
C LEU A 6 -20.03 -4.93 8.20
N LYS A 7 -19.21 -4.66 9.22
CA LYS A 7 -17.82 -4.22 9.05
C LYS A 7 -16.95 -5.32 8.44
N LYS A 8 -17.11 -6.57 8.86
CA LYS A 8 -16.46 -7.73 8.22
C LYS A 8 -16.84 -7.87 6.74
N ARG A 9 -18.09 -7.59 6.38
CA ARG A 9 -18.54 -7.56 4.98
C ARG A 9 -17.89 -6.42 4.18
N LEU A 10 -17.70 -5.25 4.79
CA LEU A 10 -17.00 -4.12 4.16
C LEU A 10 -15.54 -4.46 3.87
N VAL A 11 -14.81 -5.03 4.83
CA VAL A 11 -13.41 -5.47 4.63
C VAL A 11 -13.32 -6.54 3.54
N LYS A 12 -14.24 -7.51 3.53
CA LYS A 12 -14.31 -8.52 2.45
C LYS A 12 -14.58 -7.89 1.08
N LYS A 13 -15.43 -6.86 1.02
CA LYS A 13 -15.71 -6.14 -0.23
C LYS A 13 -14.48 -5.34 -0.68
N ALA A 14 -13.82 -4.63 0.23
CA ALA A 14 -12.62 -3.86 -0.03
C ALA A 14 -11.46 -4.75 -0.52
N ASN A 15 -11.25 -5.91 0.10
CA ASN A 15 -10.21 -6.86 -0.33
C ASN A 15 -10.43 -7.41 -1.75
N LYS A 16 -11.66 -7.38 -2.27
CA LYS A 16 -11.98 -7.78 -3.65
C LYS A 16 -11.86 -6.63 -4.65
N MET A 17 -11.64 -5.40 -4.20
CA MET A 17 -11.50 -4.25 -5.09
C MET A 17 -10.11 -4.28 -5.73
N LEU A 18 -10.09 -4.26 -7.07
CA LEU A 18 -8.85 -4.22 -7.84
C LEU A 18 -8.23 -2.82 -7.80
N ASN A 19 -9.05 -1.79 -8.01
CA ASN A 19 -8.64 -0.39 -7.99
C ASN A 19 -9.50 0.41 -6.99
N PRO A 20 -9.04 0.54 -5.73
CA PRO A 20 -9.78 1.30 -4.73
C PRO A 20 -9.88 2.79 -5.06
N VAL A 21 -8.86 3.35 -5.71
CA VAL A 21 -8.79 4.78 -6.03
C VAL A 21 -9.87 5.17 -7.03
N GLU A 22 -10.02 4.40 -8.11
CA GLU A 22 -11.06 4.63 -9.11
C GLU A 22 -12.46 4.39 -8.53
N THR A 23 -12.63 3.27 -7.80
CA THR A 23 -13.93 2.91 -7.22
C THR A 23 -14.42 3.94 -6.20
N LEU A 24 -13.50 4.50 -5.40
CA LEU A 24 -13.80 5.52 -4.39
C LEU A 24 -13.70 6.94 -4.94
N LYS A 25 -13.34 7.11 -6.22
CA LYS A 25 -13.10 8.41 -6.88
C LYS A 25 -12.15 9.29 -6.07
N CYS A 26 -11.12 8.69 -5.50
CA CYS A 26 -10.11 9.39 -4.73
C CYS A 26 -9.27 10.27 -5.68
N PRO A 27 -9.12 11.58 -5.41
CA PRO A 27 -8.25 12.42 -6.23
C PRO A 27 -6.80 11.99 -6.02
N ILE A 28 -6.13 11.59 -7.10
CA ILE A 28 -4.70 11.28 -7.10
C ILE A 28 -3.98 12.23 -8.06
N PRO A 29 -2.75 12.63 -7.74
CA PRO A 29 -1.96 13.49 -8.61
C PRO A 29 -1.65 12.75 -9.91
N THR A 30 -1.91 13.38 -11.06
CA THR A 30 -1.63 12.80 -12.39
C THR A 30 -0.24 13.16 -12.89
N GLN A 31 0.46 14.05 -12.21
CA GLN A 31 1.78 14.55 -12.60
C GLN A 31 2.63 14.94 -11.38
N THR A 32 3.95 14.99 -11.56
CA THR A 32 4.89 15.51 -10.57
C THR A 32 4.78 17.03 -10.46
N LEU A 33 5.41 17.61 -9.43
CA LEU A 33 5.55 19.07 -9.30
C LEU A 33 6.29 19.70 -10.49
N SER A 34 7.15 18.91 -11.14
CA SER A 34 7.91 19.30 -12.35
C SER A 34 7.09 19.16 -13.64
N GLY A 35 5.85 18.66 -13.58
CA GLY A 35 4.97 18.50 -14.74
C GLY A 35 5.14 17.17 -15.48
N GLU A 36 5.88 16.20 -14.95
CA GLU A 36 6.03 14.88 -15.57
C GLU A 36 4.78 14.02 -15.28
N PRO A 37 4.14 13.43 -16.30
CA PRO A 37 3.00 12.53 -16.09
C PRO A 37 3.37 11.30 -15.29
N LEU A 38 2.45 10.90 -14.42
CA LEU A 38 2.55 9.73 -13.56
C LEU A 38 1.50 8.70 -13.96
N SER A 39 1.91 7.43 -13.99
CA SER A 39 1.01 6.30 -14.13
C SER A 39 0.94 5.51 -12.82
N PHE A 40 -0.24 4.97 -12.53
CA PHE A 40 -0.52 4.23 -11.30
C PHE A 40 -0.96 2.82 -11.66
N SER A 41 -0.34 1.82 -11.04
CA SER A 41 -0.76 0.43 -11.14
C SER A 41 -1.19 -0.10 -9.78
N PHE A 42 -2.30 -0.82 -9.77
CA PHE A 42 -2.85 -1.44 -8.58
C PHE A 42 -2.65 -2.94 -8.67
N LEU A 43 -1.84 -3.49 -7.77
CA LEU A 43 -1.44 -4.89 -7.79
C LEU A 43 -1.74 -5.56 -6.46
N TRP A 44 -1.98 -6.87 -6.50
CA TRP A 44 -1.98 -7.70 -5.30
C TRP A 44 -0.54 -8.14 -4.99
N GLY A 45 -0.23 -8.34 -3.71
CA GLY A 45 1.09 -8.82 -3.26
C GLY A 45 1.54 -10.09 -4.00
N THR A 46 0.58 -10.97 -4.30
CA THR A 46 0.79 -12.21 -5.04
C THR A 46 1.02 -12.05 -6.54
N HIS A 47 0.76 -10.86 -7.09
CA HIS A 47 0.90 -10.55 -8.52
C HIS A 47 2.04 -9.56 -8.77
N LEU A 48 2.93 -9.32 -7.80
CA LEU A 48 4.17 -8.62 -8.09
C LEU A 48 5.14 -9.57 -8.78
N ASP A 49 5.64 -9.16 -9.93
CA ASP A 49 6.78 -9.82 -10.57
C ASP A 49 8.01 -9.73 -9.67
N ASP A 50 8.88 -10.74 -9.74
CA ASP A 50 10.08 -10.82 -8.88
C ASP A 50 10.94 -9.57 -8.96
N THR A 51 11.15 -9.01 -10.16
CA THR A 51 11.93 -7.78 -10.35
C THR A 51 11.31 -6.59 -9.62
N LEU A 52 9.98 -6.44 -9.70
CA LEU A 52 9.27 -5.34 -9.06
C LEU A 52 9.24 -5.52 -7.55
N PHE A 53 9.03 -6.76 -7.08
CA PHE A 53 9.09 -7.08 -5.66
C PHE A 53 10.47 -6.79 -5.07
N GLN A 54 11.56 -7.19 -5.75
CA GLN A 54 12.92 -6.89 -5.30
C GLN A 54 13.19 -5.38 -5.20
N TRP A 55 12.68 -4.59 -6.15
CA TRP A 55 12.77 -3.14 -6.09
C TRP A 55 12.01 -2.56 -4.89
N VAL A 56 10.76 -2.98 -4.68
CA VAL A 56 9.95 -2.57 -3.50
C VAL A 56 10.65 -2.98 -2.21
N PHE A 57 11.12 -4.23 -2.14
CA PHE A 57 11.77 -4.78 -0.96
C PHE A 57 13.06 -4.04 -0.62
N LYS A 58 13.89 -3.76 -1.63
CA LYS A 58 15.11 -2.95 -1.46
C LYS A 58 14.78 -1.58 -0.86
N LEU A 59 13.80 -0.86 -1.43
CA LEU A 59 13.38 0.44 -0.89
C LEU A 59 12.79 0.34 0.53
N PHE A 60 12.06 -0.74 0.83
CA PHE A 60 11.58 -1.00 2.19
C PHE A 60 12.75 -1.15 3.17
N VAL A 61 13.75 -1.97 2.83
CA VAL A 61 14.93 -2.20 3.67
C VAL A 61 15.72 -0.92 3.86
N GLU A 62 16.02 -0.19 2.78
CA GLU A 62 16.78 1.07 2.85
C GLU A 62 16.09 2.11 3.75
N ASN A 63 14.76 2.20 3.69
CA ASN A 63 14.00 3.17 4.47
C ASN A 63 13.73 2.74 5.91
N MET A 64 13.47 1.44 6.15
CA MET A 64 12.90 0.96 7.42
C MET A 64 13.84 0.11 8.26
N ARG A 65 14.90 -0.48 7.68
CA ARG A 65 15.79 -1.42 8.40
C ARG A 65 16.37 -0.80 9.66
N SER A 66 16.90 0.42 9.55
CA SER A 66 17.48 1.15 10.68
C SER A 66 16.47 1.37 11.82
N PHE A 67 15.21 1.69 11.49
CA PHE A 67 14.15 1.84 12.50
C PHE A 67 13.81 0.51 13.18
N TYR A 68 13.77 -0.60 12.44
CA TYR A 68 13.51 -1.92 13.02
C TYR A 68 14.68 -2.39 13.91
N GLU A 69 15.92 -2.19 13.49
CA GLU A 69 17.12 -2.53 14.26
C GLU A 69 17.22 -1.72 15.56
N MET A 70 16.74 -0.47 15.57
CA MET A 70 16.64 0.36 16.77
C MET A 70 15.44 0.02 17.67
N SER A 71 14.50 -0.80 17.19
CA SER A 71 13.28 -1.17 17.90
C SER A 71 13.41 -2.51 18.63
N LEU A 72 12.60 -2.72 19.66
CA LEU A 72 12.50 -3.99 20.38
C LEU A 72 11.99 -5.16 19.53
N TRP A 73 11.44 -4.88 18.35
CA TRP A 73 10.86 -5.89 17.46
C TRP A 73 11.90 -6.60 16.60
N GLY A 74 13.09 -6.00 16.43
CA GLY A 74 14.13 -6.51 15.55
C GLY A 74 13.74 -6.47 14.07
N TYR A 75 14.67 -6.87 13.21
CA TYR A 75 14.47 -6.99 11.77
C TYR A 75 14.63 -8.45 11.34
N ASP A 76 13.54 -9.07 10.87
CA ASP A 76 13.56 -10.39 10.26
C ASP A 76 13.15 -10.30 8.78
N GLU A 77 14.12 -10.55 7.90
CA GLU A 77 13.94 -10.44 6.46
C GLU A 77 12.89 -11.42 5.92
N THR A 78 12.89 -12.65 6.41
CA THR A 78 12.01 -13.73 5.91
C THR A 78 10.55 -13.44 6.24
N SER A 79 10.30 -13.03 7.48
CA SER A 79 8.99 -12.60 7.97
C SER A 79 8.48 -11.39 7.20
N LYS A 80 9.34 -10.39 6.92
CA LYS A 80 8.93 -9.22 6.14
C LYS A 80 8.64 -9.56 4.69
N LYS A 81 9.42 -10.45 4.07
CA LYS A 81 9.11 -10.96 2.72
C LYS A 81 7.76 -11.66 2.68
N GLN A 82 7.46 -12.51 3.67
CA GLN A 82 6.15 -13.18 3.78
C GLN A 82 5.01 -12.19 4.00
N GLU A 83 5.20 -11.17 4.84
CA GLU A 83 4.19 -10.13 5.07
C GLU A 83 3.91 -9.32 3.80
N LEU A 84 4.95 -8.90 3.09
CA LEU A 84 4.84 -8.11 1.87
C LEU A 84 4.21 -8.91 0.70
N THR A 85 4.46 -10.23 0.64
CA THR A 85 3.88 -11.11 -0.39
C THR A 85 2.55 -11.75 -0.01
N ALA A 86 1.98 -11.40 1.14
CA ALA A 86 0.72 -11.99 1.61
C ALA A 86 -0.45 -11.77 0.64
N THR A 87 -1.42 -12.69 0.63
CA THR A 87 -2.63 -12.60 -0.22
C THR A 87 -3.53 -11.40 0.10
N THR A 88 -3.40 -10.85 1.30
CA THR A 88 -4.07 -9.62 1.77
C THR A 88 -3.30 -8.35 1.45
N SER A 89 -2.04 -8.46 1.02
CA SER A 89 -1.20 -7.33 0.66
C SER A 89 -1.63 -6.74 -0.67
N ARG A 90 -1.68 -5.41 -0.72
CA ARG A 90 -2.03 -4.62 -1.89
C ARG A 90 -0.96 -3.58 -2.12
N TYR A 91 -0.73 -3.26 -3.39
CA TYR A 91 0.30 -2.31 -3.80
C TYR A 91 -0.28 -1.30 -4.77
N ILE A 92 0.14 -0.05 -4.59
CA ILE A 92 0.05 1.00 -5.59
C ILE A 92 1.48 1.27 -6.04
N ILE A 93 1.75 1.08 -7.32
CA ILE A 93 3.05 1.36 -7.92
C ILE A 93 2.90 2.60 -8.79
N VAL A 94 3.74 3.60 -8.53
CA VAL A 94 3.79 4.83 -9.31
C VAL A 94 4.95 4.73 -10.27
N ARG A 95 4.69 4.96 -11.56
CA ARG A 95 5.71 5.00 -12.60
C ARG A 95 5.73 6.36 -13.28
N ASN A 96 6.90 6.71 -13.81
CA ASN A 96 7.09 7.89 -14.64
C ASN A 96 6.71 7.60 -16.11
N MET A 97 6.92 8.59 -16.99
CA MET A 97 6.69 8.45 -18.44
C MET A 97 7.46 7.31 -19.09
N ASN A 98 8.60 6.90 -18.53
CA ASN A 98 9.47 5.85 -19.06
C ASN A 98 9.12 4.48 -18.49
N ASP A 99 7.93 4.32 -17.90
CA ASP A 99 7.48 3.09 -17.22
C ASP A 99 8.42 2.62 -16.09
N THR A 100 9.24 3.53 -15.56
CA THR A 100 10.16 3.23 -14.46
C THR A 100 9.45 3.45 -13.13
N PRO A 101 9.47 2.47 -12.20
CA PRO A 101 8.87 2.64 -10.89
C PRO A 101 9.65 3.67 -10.07
N ILE A 102 8.94 4.68 -9.56
CA ILE A 102 9.51 5.80 -8.79
C ILE A 102 9.06 5.79 -7.33
N ALA A 103 7.88 5.22 -7.04
CA ALA A 103 7.34 5.14 -5.69
C ALA A 103 6.38 3.96 -5.54
N TYR A 104 6.19 3.50 -4.29
CA TYR A 104 5.19 2.50 -3.97
C TYR A 104 4.43 2.85 -2.68
N CYS A 105 3.21 2.33 -2.60
CA CYS A 105 2.41 2.29 -1.38
C CYS A 105 1.95 0.85 -1.17
N HIS A 106 2.36 0.25 -0.05
CA HIS A 106 1.83 -1.04 0.40
C HIS A 106 0.65 -0.76 1.34
N TYR A 107 -0.44 -1.51 1.21
CA TYR A 107 -1.57 -1.40 2.11
C TYR A 107 -2.31 -2.73 2.27
N ARG A 108 -3.07 -2.84 3.36
CA ARG A 108 -3.95 -3.98 3.65
C ARG A 108 -5.25 -3.49 4.28
N PHE A 109 -6.35 -4.17 3.93
CA PHE A 109 -7.64 -3.97 4.60
C PHE A 109 -7.81 -5.02 5.67
N ASP A 110 -7.96 -4.60 6.92
CA ASP A 110 -8.08 -5.51 8.06
C ASP A 110 -9.17 -5.07 9.05
N MET A 111 -9.51 -5.96 9.96
CA MET A 111 -10.37 -5.69 11.11
C MET A 111 -9.50 -5.53 12.35
N ASP A 112 -9.42 -4.32 12.89
CA ASP A 112 -8.70 -4.04 14.14
C ASP A 112 -9.68 -3.58 15.23
N HIS A 113 -9.71 -4.28 16.36
CA HIS A 113 -10.62 -4.01 17.50
C HIS A 113 -12.06 -3.65 17.06
N ASP A 114 -12.69 -4.52 16.27
CA ASP A 114 -14.04 -4.34 15.70
C ASP A 114 -14.23 -3.12 14.76
N SER A 115 -13.14 -2.55 14.24
CA SER A 115 -13.14 -1.47 13.27
C SER A 115 -12.52 -1.93 11.95
N ALA A 116 -13.16 -1.56 10.84
CA ALA A 116 -12.60 -1.79 9.51
C ALA A 116 -11.54 -0.72 9.26
N VAL A 117 -10.28 -1.13 9.13
CA VAL A 117 -9.13 -0.23 9.00
C VAL A 117 -8.32 -0.52 7.74
N VAL A 118 -7.62 0.51 7.27
CA VAL A 118 -6.62 0.40 6.20
C VAL A 118 -5.26 0.64 6.84
N TYR A 119 -4.40 -0.36 6.85
CA TYR A 119 -2.99 -0.16 7.17
C TYR A 119 -2.26 0.16 5.88
N TRP A 120 -1.43 1.20 5.88
CA TRP A 120 -0.56 1.52 4.75
C TRP A 120 0.88 1.75 5.21
N TYR A 121 1.82 1.44 4.33
CA TYR A 121 3.23 1.78 4.42
C TYR A 121 3.64 2.51 3.14
N VAL A 122 4.20 3.71 3.29
CA VAL A 122 4.55 4.58 2.17
C VAL A 122 6.07 4.65 2.05
N GLY A 123 6.61 4.18 0.93
CA GLY A 123 8.02 4.31 0.59
C GLY A 123 8.27 5.64 -0.14
N LEU A 124 8.47 6.71 0.64
CA LEU A 124 8.85 8.09 0.26
C LEU A 124 7.97 8.86 -0.78
N LEU A 125 7.94 10.19 -0.58
CA LEU A 125 7.29 11.27 -1.35
C LEU A 125 5.75 11.35 -1.44
N PHE A 126 4.98 10.40 -0.90
CA PHE A 126 3.50 10.48 -0.92
C PHE A 126 2.87 11.06 0.37
N MET A 127 3.68 11.54 1.31
CA MET A 127 3.24 11.87 2.67
C MET A 127 2.39 13.14 2.81
N PHE A 128 2.33 14.04 1.81
CA PHE A 128 1.68 15.34 2.02
C PHE A 128 0.27 15.50 1.44
N ASN A 129 -0.22 14.62 0.55
CA ASN A 129 -1.55 14.80 -0.06
C ASN A 129 -2.54 13.64 0.09
N LEU A 130 -2.09 12.41 0.36
CA LEU A 130 -3.04 11.28 0.51
C LEU A 130 -3.66 11.21 1.92
N LEU A 131 -3.02 11.83 2.92
CA LEU A 131 -3.49 11.87 4.32
C LEU A 131 -4.88 12.53 4.45
N VAL A 132 -5.32 13.31 3.47
CA VAL A 132 -6.60 14.04 3.48
C VAL A 132 -7.78 13.21 2.96
N ILE A 133 -7.54 12.11 2.21
CA ILE A 133 -8.58 11.55 1.33
C ILE A 133 -9.29 10.31 1.89
N LEU A 134 -8.69 9.57 2.82
CA LEU A 134 -9.28 8.34 3.37
C LEU A 134 -9.79 8.50 4.81
N ARG A 135 -10.40 9.64 5.12
CA ARG A 135 -11.41 9.68 6.19
C ARG A 135 -12.63 8.92 5.67
N ILE A 136 -12.61 7.60 5.87
CA ILE A 136 -13.74 6.71 5.58
C ILE A 136 -14.95 7.30 6.31
N LYS A 137 -15.86 7.87 5.53
CA LYS A 137 -17.11 8.46 5.99
C LYS A 137 -18.16 7.36 6.16
#